data_AF-A0A1W9J1J8-F1
#
_entry.id   AF-A0A1W9J1J8-F1
#
_cell.length_a   1.000
_cell.length_b   1.000
_cell.length_c   1.000
_cell.angle_alpha   90.00
_cell.angle_beta   90.00
_cell.angle_gamma   90.00
#
_symmetry.space_group_name_H-M   'P 1'
#
loop_
_entity.id
_entity.type
_entity.pdbx_description
1 polymer ?
#
loop_
_entity_poly.entity_id
_entity_poly.type
_entity_poly.pdbx_seq_one_letter_code
_entity_poly.pdbx_strand_id
1 'polypeptide(L)' 'MLKVVRRDGQVCADCRTIVPDDQIEFDHVIPIARGGATTTDNLRILCRTCNRKKSDALAGLLAKPPFNRDNEP' A
#
# COMPACT_ATOMS: atom_id res chain seq x y z
N MET A 1 2.04 -9.31 7.49
CA MET A 1 2.59 -8.61 6.32
C MET A 1 2.56 -9.44 5.03
N LEU A 2 2.96 -10.71 5.01
CA LEU A 2 2.95 -11.56 3.80
C LEU A 2 1.59 -11.63 3.05
N LYS A 3 0.46 -11.54 3.77
CA LYS A 3 -0.89 -11.46 3.17
C LYS A 3 -1.07 -10.20 2.30
N VAL A 4 -0.52 -9.05 2.72
CA VAL A 4 -0.55 -7.79 1.94
C VAL A 4 0.31 -7.93 0.70
N VAL A 5 1.50 -8.55 0.82
CA VAL A 5 2.39 -8.76 -0.32
C VAL A 5 1.73 -9.58 -1.42
N ARG A 6 1.10 -10.71 -1.04
CA ARG A 6 0.35 -11.57 -1.97
C ARG A 6 -0.84 -10.85 -2.59
N ARG A 7 -1.62 -10.12 -1.79
CA ARG A 7 -2.78 -9.35 -2.28
C ARG A 7 -2.36 -8.27 -3.27
N ASP A 8 -1.26 -7.58 -3.03
CA ASP A 8 -0.84 -6.45 -3.85
C ASP A 8 0.05 -6.87 -5.03
N GLY A 9 0.49 -8.15 -5.06
CA GLY A 9 1.28 -8.71 -6.16
C GLY A 9 2.65 -8.04 -6.31
N GLN A 10 3.23 -7.54 -5.21
CA GLN A 10 4.45 -6.74 -5.24
C GLN A 10 4.33 -5.49 -6.14
N VAL A 11 3.12 -4.95 -6.35
CA VAL A 11 2.91 -3.75 -7.16
C VAL A 11 2.63 -2.54 -6.26
N CYS A 12 3.33 -1.44 -6.52
CA CYS A 12 3.08 -0.17 -5.84
C CYS A 12 1.64 0.29 -6.13
N ALA A 13 0.87 0.55 -5.09
CA ALA A 13 -0.52 0.98 -5.22
C ALA A 13 -0.68 2.38 -5.86
N ASP A 14 0.38 3.20 -5.85
CA ASP A 14 0.37 4.55 -6.41
C ASP A 14 0.86 4.57 -7.87
N CYS A 15 2.16 4.27 -8.10
CA CYS A 15 2.76 4.32 -9.44
C CYS A 15 2.59 3.05 -10.29
N ARG A 16 2.02 1.97 -9.72
CA ARG A 16 1.73 0.70 -10.42
C ARG A 16 2.96 -0.04 -10.98
N THR A 17 4.15 0.27 -10.50
CA THR A 17 5.38 -0.46 -10.83
C THR A 17 5.56 -1.66 -9.89
N ILE A 18 6.19 -2.73 -10.40
CA ILE A 18 6.65 -3.84 -9.56
C ILE A 18 7.72 -3.32 -8.59
N VAL A 19 7.64 -3.76 -7.34
CA VAL A 19 8.53 -3.38 -6.24
C VAL A 19 9.25 -4.63 -5.77
N PRO A 20 10.59 -4.69 -5.91
CA PRO A 20 11.39 -5.80 -5.37
C PRO A 20 11.16 -5.98 -3.88
N ASP A 21 11.28 -7.23 -3.38
CA ASP A 21 11.00 -7.56 -1.98
C ASP A 21 11.76 -6.71 -0.96
N ASP A 22 13.02 -6.37 -1.25
CA ASP A 22 13.90 -5.55 -0.41
C ASP A 22 13.58 -4.04 -0.47
N GLN A 23 12.64 -3.64 -1.31
CA GLN A 23 12.21 -2.25 -1.52
C GLN A 23 10.73 -2.01 -1.20
N ILE A 24 10.01 -3.05 -0.75
CA ILE A 24 8.61 -2.95 -0.33
C ILE A 24 8.50 -2.08 0.92
N GLU A 25 7.71 -1.02 0.83
CA GLU A 25 7.27 -0.24 1.98
C GLU A 25 5.79 -0.55 2.26
N PHE A 26 5.48 -0.93 3.50
CA PHE A 26 4.09 -1.08 3.94
C PHE A 26 3.56 0.29 4.36
N ASP A 27 2.67 0.85 3.55
CA ASP A 27 2.06 2.16 3.81
C ASP A 27 0.68 1.99 4.44
N HIS A 28 0.42 2.77 5.49
CA HIS A 28 -0.93 2.91 6.03
C HIS A 28 -1.73 3.91 5.19
N VAL A 29 -2.85 3.45 4.62
CA VAL A 29 -3.80 4.27 3.86
C VAL A 29 -4.29 5.43 4.72
N ILE A 30 -4.74 5.11 5.94
CA ILE A 30 -4.97 6.06 7.03
C ILE A 30 -3.74 6.01 7.96
N PRO A 31 -2.96 7.08 8.10
CA PRO A 31 -1.77 7.09 8.95
C PRO A 31 -2.07 6.71 10.40
N ILE A 32 -1.13 6.03 11.07
CA ILE A 32 -1.23 5.70 12.51
C ILE A 32 -1.46 6.96 13.35
N ALA A 33 -0.75 8.05 13.05
CA ALA A 33 -0.90 9.33 13.75
C ALA A 33 -2.32 9.94 13.65
N ARG A 34 -3.16 9.43 12.74
CA ARG A 34 -4.56 9.83 12.53
C ARG A 34 -5.55 8.74 12.93
N GLY A 35 -5.11 7.75 13.72
CA GLY A 35 -5.96 6.67 14.23
C GLY A 35 -6.11 5.47 13.28
N GLY A 36 -5.30 5.38 12.23
CA GLY A 36 -5.35 4.24 11.31
C GLY A 36 -4.84 2.94 11.94
N ALA A 37 -5.62 1.87 11.82
CA ALA A 37 -5.25 0.56 12.35
C ALA A 37 -4.23 -0.17 11.47
N THR A 38 -3.37 -1.01 12.06
CA THR A 38 -2.47 -1.90 11.31
C THR A 38 -3.21 -3.18 10.92
N THR A 39 -4.07 -3.08 9.90
CA THR A 39 -4.82 -4.21 9.34
C THR A 39 -4.42 -4.44 7.88
N THR A 40 -4.72 -5.61 7.32
CA THR A 40 -4.47 -5.82 5.89
C THR A 40 -5.18 -4.79 5.02
N ASP A 41 -6.36 -4.35 5.42
CA ASP A 41 -7.21 -3.48 4.62
C ASP A 41 -6.74 -2.02 4.64
N ASN A 42 -6.11 -1.60 5.74
CA ASN A 42 -5.49 -0.28 5.86
C ASN A 42 -4.02 -0.26 5.43
N LEU A 43 -3.43 -1.41 5.09
CA LEU A 43 -2.06 -1.50 4.58
C LEU A 43 -2.05 -1.70 3.06
N ARG A 44 -0.99 -1.22 2.42
CA ARG A 44 -0.71 -1.44 0.99
C ARG A 44 0.79 -1.40 0.71
N ILE A 45 1.20 -1.91 -0.44
CA ILE A 45 2.57 -1.75 -0.93
C ILE A 45 2.73 -0.38 -1.59
N LEU A 46 3.78 0.35 -1.20
CA LEU A 46 4.35 1.44 -1.99
C LEU A 46 5.83 1.15 -2.28
N CYS A 47 6.33 1.72 -3.38
CA CYS A 47 7.77 1.87 -3.55
C CYS A 47 8.29 2.99 -2.64
N ARG A 48 9.58 2.96 -2.30
CA ARG A 48 10.23 3.97 -1.44
C ARG A 48 9.94 5.41 -1.89
N THR A 49 9.97 5.68 -3.20
CA THR A 49 9.74 7.03 -3.75
C THR A 49 8.32 7.51 -3.48
N CYS A 50 7.31 6.68 -3.78
CA CYS A 50 5.90 7.01 -3.52
C CYS A 50 5.61 7.13 -2.03
N ASN A 51 6.17 6.23 -1.21
CA ASN A 51 5.99 6.26 0.24
C ASN A 51 6.51 7.58 0.84
N ARG A 52 7.72 8.00 0.46
CA ARG A 52 8.31 9.28 0.87
C ARG A 52 7.50 10.49 0.39
N LYS A 53 6.99 10.45 -0.85
CA LYS A 53 6.16 11.52 -1.40
C LYS A 53 4.83 11.67 -0.65
N LYS A 54 4.24 10.56 -0.19
CA LYS A 54 2.99 10.58 0.57
C LYS A 54 3.18 11.14 1.99
N SER A 55 4.27 10.78 2.68
CA SER A 55 4.46 11.13 4.10
C SER A 55 3.24 10.69 4.95
N ASP A 56 2.79 11.54 5.86
CA ASP A 56 1.62 11.41 6.73
C ASP A 56 0.33 11.99 6.11
N ALA A 57 0.33 12.26 4.80
CA ALA A 57 -0.84 12.78 4.12
C ALA A 57 -1.96 11.73 4.03
N LEU A 58 -3.21 12.19 4.14
CA LEU A 58 -4.42 11.40 3.90
C LEU A 58 -4.67 11.13 2.40
N ALA A 59 -3.75 11.48 1.51
CA ALA A 59 -3.84 11.23 0.07
C ALA A 59 -4.06 9.74 -0.26
N GLY A 60 -3.70 8.83 0.66
CA GLY A 60 -4.00 7.41 0.57
C GLY A 60 -5.49 7.08 0.44
N LEU A 61 -6.39 7.91 0.98
CA LEU A 61 -7.85 7.70 0.88
C LEU A 61 -8.38 7.76 -0.55
N LEU A 62 -7.71 8.51 -1.43
CA LEU A 62 -8.04 8.59 -2.87
C LEU A 62 -7.23 7.60 -3.70
N ALA A 63 -6.32 6.86 -3.07
CA ALA A 63 -5.45 5.99 -3.81
C ALA A 63 -6.20 4.79 -4.37
N LYS A 64 -5.75 4.36 -5.55
CA LYS A 64 -6.34 3.22 -6.24
C LYS A 64 -6.27 1.98 -5.34
N PRO A 65 -7.33 1.15 -5.33
CA PRO A 65 -7.31 -0.08 -4.57
C PRO A 65 -6.12 -0.97 -4.98
N PRO A 66 -5.66 -1.85 -4.09
CA PRO A 66 -4.59 -2.79 -4.40
C PRO A 66 -4.91 -3.61 -5.66
N PHE A 67 -3.87 -3.88 -6.46
CA PHE A 67 -3.96 -4.37 -7.84
C PHE A 67 -4.82 -5.64 -8.02
N ASN A 68 -4.92 -6.54 -7.03
CA ASN A 68 -5.65 -7.81 -7.19
C ASN A 68 -7.01 -7.88 -6.48
N ARG A 69 -7.79 -6.80 -6.42
CA ARG A 69 -9.20 -6.91 -5.97
C ARG A 69 -10.15 -7.49 -7.03
N ASP A 70 -9.71 -7.63 -8.28
CA ASP A 70 -10.53 -8.14 -9.39
C ASP A 70 -10.41 -9.67 -9.60
N ASN A 71 -9.75 -10.38 -8.68
CA ASN A 71 -9.65 -11.86 -8.68
C ASN A 71 -10.34 -12.46 -7.43
N GLU A 72 -11.58 -12.06 -7.18
CA GLU A 72 -12.52 -12.83 -6.37
C GLU A 72 -13.21 -13.85 -7.30
N PRO A 73 -13.44 -15.12 -6.91
CA PRO A 73 -14.33 -16.01 -7.68
C PRO A 73 -15.74 -15.42 -7.80
#